data_AF-A0A508WUV5-F1
#
_entry.id   AF-A0A508WUV5-F1
#
_cell.length_a   1.000
_cell.length_b   1.000
_cell.length_c   1.000
_cell.angle_alpha   90.00
_cell.angle_beta   90.00
_cell.angle_gamma   90.00
#
_symmetry.space_group_name_H-M   'P 1'
#
loop_
_entity.id
_entity.type
_entity.pdbx_description
1 polymer ?
#
loop_
_entity_poly.entity_id
_entity_poly.type
_entity_poly.pdbx_seq_one_letter_code
_entity_poly.pdbx_strand_id
1 'polypeptide(L)'
;MPRWKKPTKEEVLENRRDLANRARSGELRLPHAVAEIRKGFGMTQEEFAKMLALTRRQVAEIEAGTANPTLETLEKMAVYSALGWVSCRGR
;
A
#
# COMPACT_ATOMS: atom_id res chain seq x y z
N MET A 1 -2.68 -12.64 16.54
CA MET A 1 -2.41 -11.91 15.27
C MET A 1 -1.30 -12.65 14.54
N PRO A 2 -1.48 -13.08 13.29
CA PRO A 2 -0.44 -13.80 12.57
C PRO A 2 0.83 -12.93 12.48
N ARG A 3 1.98 -13.52 12.82
CA ARG A 3 3.28 -12.85 12.76
C ARG A 3 3.58 -12.56 11.31
N TRP A 4 3.49 -11.29 10.91
CA TRP A 4 3.75 -10.89 9.54
C TRP A 4 5.17 -11.31 9.12
N LYS A 5 5.26 -12.07 8.03
CA LYS A 5 6.52 -12.45 7.40
C LYS A 5 6.75 -11.51 6.22
N LYS A 6 7.94 -10.94 6.14
CA LYS A 6 8.34 -10.10 5.00
C LYS A 6 8.24 -10.96 3.73
N PRO A 7 7.49 -10.52 2.70
CA PRO A 7 7.38 -11.27 1.47
C PRO A 7 8.75 -11.43 0.79
N THR A 8 8.97 -12.56 0.16
CA THR A 8 10.11 -12.82 -0.72
C THR A 8 10.04 -11.94 -1.97
N LYS A 9 11.16 -11.81 -2.68
CA LYS A 9 11.24 -10.97 -3.88
C LYS A 9 10.25 -11.44 -4.97
N GLU A 10 10.04 -12.74 -5.12
CA GLU A 10 9.04 -13.29 -6.04
C GLU A 10 7.61 -12.93 -5.62
N GLU A 11 7.27 -13.08 -4.34
CA GLU A 11 5.93 -12.71 -3.82
C GLU A 11 5.66 -11.21 -3.98
N VAL A 12 6.69 -10.35 -3.79
CA VAL A 12 6.55 -8.91 -4.06
C VAL A 12 6.23 -8.67 -5.54
N LEU A 13 6.94 -9.32 -6.46
CA LEU A 13 6.69 -9.18 -7.91
C LEU A 13 5.29 -9.64 -8.31
N GLU A 14 4.82 -10.75 -7.76
CA GLU A 14 3.49 -11.29 -8.02
C GLU A 14 2.39 -10.38 -7.47
N ASN A 15 2.52 -9.95 -6.21
CA ASN A 15 1.61 -8.99 -5.60
C ASN A 15 1.54 -7.67 -6.39
N ARG A 16 2.66 -7.21 -6.98
CA ARG A 16 2.66 -6.02 -7.86
C ARG A 16 1.87 -6.24 -9.13
N ARG A 17 1.98 -7.42 -9.76
CA ARG A 17 1.22 -7.75 -10.97
C ARG A 17 -0.27 -7.81 -10.68
N ASP A 18 -0.66 -8.47 -9.59
CA ASP A 18 -2.07 -8.57 -9.20
C ASP A 18 -2.67 -7.19 -8.89
N LEU A 19 -1.96 -6.40 -8.10
CA LEU A 19 -2.35 -5.03 -7.76
C LEU A 19 -2.51 -4.15 -9.03
N ALA A 20 -1.68 -4.37 -10.06
CA ALA A 20 -1.76 -3.64 -11.33
C ALA A 20 -3.03 -3.94 -12.12
N ASN A 21 -3.43 -5.20 -12.12
CA ASN A 21 -4.60 -5.63 -12.83
C ASN A 21 -5.85 -5.08 -12.15
N ARG A 22 -5.92 -5.17 -10.82
CA ARG A 22 -7.04 -4.66 -10.02
C ARG A 22 -7.15 -3.14 -10.00
N ALA A 23 -6.01 -2.42 -10.08
CA ALA A 23 -6.02 -0.97 -10.23
C ALA A 23 -6.58 -0.56 -11.60
N ARG A 24 -6.21 -1.28 -12.67
CA ARG A 24 -6.71 -1.04 -14.03
C ARG A 24 -8.19 -1.39 -14.18
N SER A 25 -8.70 -2.42 -13.48
CA SER A 25 -10.11 -2.78 -13.51
C SER A 25 -11.00 -1.90 -12.61
N GLY A 26 -10.42 -0.98 -11.84
CA GLY A 26 -11.16 -0.12 -10.91
C GLY A 26 -11.68 -0.84 -9.66
N GLU A 27 -11.16 -2.04 -9.39
CA GLU A 27 -11.56 -2.89 -8.26
C GLU A 27 -10.86 -2.53 -6.94
N LEU A 28 -9.88 -1.63 -6.97
CA LEU A 28 -9.25 -1.14 -5.75
C LEU A 28 -10.25 -0.31 -4.93
N ARG A 29 -10.82 -0.93 -3.89
CA ARG A 29 -11.65 -0.26 -2.89
C ARG A 29 -10.82 0.13 -1.68
N LEU A 30 -10.64 1.43 -1.47
CA LEU A 30 -10.13 1.97 -0.21
C LEU A 30 -11.23 1.77 0.85
N PRO A 31 -10.89 1.35 2.09
CA PRO A 31 -9.55 1.32 2.67
C PRO A 31 -8.82 -0.05 2.58
N HIS A 32 -9.51 -1.14 2.24
CA HIS A 32 -8.91 -2.49 2.19
C HIS A 32 -7.75 -2.62 1.19
N ALA A 33 -7.79 -1.85 0.10
CA ALA A 33 -6.70 -1.78 -0.87
C ALA A 33 -5.37 -1.29 -0.28
N VAL A 34 -5.36 -0.57 0.84
CA VAL A 34 -4.12 -0.01 1.42
C VAL A 34 -3.17 -1.10 1.90
N ALA A 35 -3.71 -2.15 2.53
CA ALA A 35 -2.90 -3.29 2.96
C ALA A 35 -2.32 -4.07 1.77
N GLU A 36 -3.09 -4.20 0.70
CA GLU A 36 -2.69 -4.85 -0.55
C GLU A 36 -1.56 -4.07 -1.23
N ILE A 37 -1.71 -2.74 -1.32
CA ILE A 37 -0.68 -1.83 -1.84
C ILE A 37 0.62 -2.01 -1.06
N ARG A 38 0.55 -1.93 0.27
CA ARG A 38 1.75 -2.07 1.13
C ARG A 38 2.43 -3.43 0.94
N LYS A 39 1.67 -4.52 0.86
CA LYS A 39 2.19 -5.86 0.59
C LYS A 39 2.81 -5.97 -0.81
N GLY A 40 2.19 -5.34 -1.81
CA GLY A 40 2.73 -5.22 -3.17
C GLY A 40 4.08 -4.51 -3.21
N PHE A 41 4.35 -3.58 -2.29
CA PHE A 41 5.67 -2.97 -2.16
C PHE A 41 6.63 -3.74 -1.23
N GLY A 42 6.17 -4.83 -0.58
CA GLY A 42 6.97 -5.60 0.36
C GLY A 42 7.32 -4.84 1.66
N MET A 43 6.50 -3.84 2.02
CA MET A 43 6.81 -2.89 3.08
C MET A 43 6.15 -3.23 4.42
N THR A 44 6.81 -2.82 5.50
CA THR A 44 6.24 -2.83 6.85
C THR A 44 5.22 -1.72 7.04
N GLN A 45 4.31 -1.88 8.01
CA GLN A 45 3.41 -0.78 8.39
C GLN A 45 4.20 0.47 8.82
N GLU A 46 5.39 0.29 9.41
CA GLU A 46 6.26 1.42 9.81
C GLU A 46 6.95 2.07 8.61
N GLU A 47 7.44 1.30 7.65
CA GLU A 47 8.04 1.81 6.42
C GLU A 47 7.01 2.56 5.58
N PHE A 48 5.81 1.99 5.47
CA PHE A 48 4.69 2.60 4.77
C PHE A 48 4.20 3.86 5.47
N ALA A 49 4.13 3.84 6.81
CA ALA A 49 3.80 5.02 7.61
C ALA A 49 4.85 6.14 7.41
N LYS A 50 6.14 5.81 7.44
CA LYS A 50 7.23 6.77 7.17
C LYS A 50 7.12 7.38 5.77
N MET A 51 6.81 6.58 4.75
CA MET A 51 6.64 7.08 3.39
C MET A 51 5.48 8.09 3.29
N LEU A 52 4.38 7.82 3.98
CA LEU A 52 3.19 8.67 3.97
C LEU A 52 3.21 9.80 5.01
N ALA A 53 4.30 9.94 5.76
CA ALA A 53 4.41 10.83 6.92
C ALA A 53 3.27 10.64 7.95
N LEU A 54 2.85 9.39 8.14
CA LEU A 54 1.85 8.96 9.12
C LEU A 54 2.50 8.19 10.27
N THR A 55 1.74 7.95 11.34
CA THR A 55 2.12 7.00 12.39
C THR A 55 1.73 5.58 12.00
N ARG A 56 2.47 4.59 12.52
CA ARG A 56 2.11 3.16 12.36
C ARG A 56 0.67 2.87 12.82
N ARG A 57 0.24 3.51 13.91
CA ARG A 57 -1.12 3.38 14.45
C ARG A 57 -2.17 3.84 13.45
N GLN A 58 -1.96 5.01 12.83
CA GLN A 58 -2.85 5.53 11.79
C GLN A 58 -2.90 4.59 10.57
N VAL A 59 -1.77 4.05 10.13
CA VAL A 59 -1.76 3.06 9.04
C VAL A 59 -2.56 1.82 9.43
N ALA A 60 -2.43 1.31 10.65
CA ALA A 60 -3.20 0.15 11.11
C ALA A 60 -4.71 0.46 11.19
N GLU A 61 -5.11 1.65 11.65
CA GLU A 61 -6.52 2.08 11.68
C GLU A 61 -7.10 2.27 10.27
N ILE A 62 -6.29 2.76 9.32
CA ILE A 62 -6.66 2.87 7.91
C ILE A 62 -6.84 1.46 7.33
N GLU A 63 -5.89 0.54 7.53
CA GLU A 63 -6.01 -0.85 7.05
C GLU A 63 -7.21 -1.58 7.67
N ALA A 64 -7.55 -1.28 8.93
CA ALA A 64 -8.72 -1.81 9.62
C ALA A 64 -10.05 -1.17 9.17
N GLY A 65 -10.00 -0.08 8.40
CA GLY A 65 -11.17 0.69 8.00
C GLY A 65 -11.85 1.45 9.14
N THR A 66 -11.16 1.62 10.28
CA THR A 66 -11.66 2.33 11.47
C THR A 66 -11.21 3.79 11.50
N ALA A 67 -10.19 4.16 10.72
CA ALA A 67 -9.81 5.55 10.53
C ALA A 67 -10.72 6.25 9.49
N ASN A 68 -10.97 7.53 9.72
CA ASN A 68 -11.47 8.47 8.71
C ASN A 68 -10.29 9.31 8.18
N PRO A 69 -9.46 8.77 7.27
CA PRO A 69 -8.34 9.52 6.70
C PRO A 69 -8.84 10.74 5.93
N THR A 70 -8.12 11.85 6.02
CA THR A 70 -8.43 13.05 5.23
C THR A 70 -8.26 12.76 3.74
N LEU A 71 -8.98 13.51 2.89
CA LEU A 71 -8.83 13.42 1.43
C LEU A 71 -7.36 13.59 1.00
N GLU A 72 -6.64 14.51 1.65
CA GLU A 72 -5.21 14.73 1.43
C GLU A 72 -4.36 13.47 1.69
N THR A 73 -4.72 12.67 2.70
CA THR A 73 -4.04 11.42 3.01
C THR A 73 -4.29 10.38 1.92
N LEU A 74 -5.53 10.30 1.42
CA LEU A 74 -5.90 9.41 0.32
C LEU A 74 -5.23 9.82 -0.99
N GLU A 75 -5.14 11.11 -1.27
CA GLU A 75 -4.43 11.67 -2.43
C GLU A 75 -2.94 11.38 -2.36
N LYS A 76 -2.31 11.57 -1.20
CA LYS A 76 -0.90 11.17 -0.99
C LYS A 76 -0.72 9.68 -1.27
N MET A 77 -1.59 8.81 -0.76
CA MET A 77 -1.53 7.38 -1.07
C MET A 77 -1.67 7.10 -2.56
N ALA A 78 -2.61 7.76 -3.25
CA ALA A 78 -2.83 7.61 -4.68
C ALA A 78 -1.62 8.09 -5.49
N VAL A 79 -1.04 9.24 -5.14
CA VAL A 79 0.13 9.83 -5.80
C VAL A 79 1.38 8.98 -5.56
N TYR A 80 1.64 8.53 -4.33
CA TYR A 80 2.78 7.64 -4.05
C TYR A 80 2.60 6.27 -4.70
N SER A 81 1.37 5.76 -4.79
CA SER A 81 1.10 4.59 -5.61
C SER A 81 1.43 4.89 -7.07
N ALA A 82 0.94 5.96 -7.70
CA ALA A 82 1.23 6.26 -9.10
C ALA A 82 2.73 6.56 -9.39
N LEU A 83 3.42 7.30 -8.50
CA LEU A 83 4.83 7.68 -8.67
C LEU A 83 5.80 6.55 -8.31
N GLY A 84 5.50 5.74 -7.30
CA GLY A 84 6.26 4.54 -6.97
C GLY A 84 6.24 3.49 -8.10
N TRP A 85 5.25 3.56 -8.98
CA TRP A 85 5.16 2.71 -10.17
C TRP A 85 6.06 3.20 -11.30
N VAL A 86 6.17 4.52 -11.49
CA VAL A 86 7.04 5.13 -12.50
C VAL A 86 8.51 4.99 -12.10
N SER A 87 8.84 5.15 -10.82
CA SER A 87 10.23 5.10 -10.33
C SER A 87 10.84 3.68 -10.36
N CYS A 88 10.03 2.62 -10.23
CA CYS A 88 10.52 1.24 -10.29
C CYS A 88 10.63 0.66 -11.71
N ARG A 89 10.26 1.40 -12.77
CA ARG A 89 10.47 0.95 -14.16
C ARG A 89 11.91 1.09 -14.62
N GLY A 90 12.81 1.57 -13.75
CA GLY A 90 14.22 1.77 -14.03
C GLY A 90 15.11 1.45 -12.83
N ARG A 91 15.13 0.19 -12.38
CA ARG A 91 16.34 -0.44 -11.81
C ARG A 91 16.20 -1.95 -11.74
#